data_AF-A0A969YTE4-F1
#
_entry.id   AF-A0A969YTE4-F1
#
_cell.length_a   1.000
_cell.length_b   1.000
_cell.length_c   1.000
_cell.angle_alpha   90.00
_cell.angle_beta   90.00
_cell.angle_gamma   90.00
#
_symmetry.space_group_name_H-M   'P 1'
#
loop_
_entity.id
_entity.type
_entity.pdbx_description
1 polymer ?
#
loop_
_entity_poly.entity_id
_entity_poly.type
_entity_poly.pdbx_seq_one_letter_code
_entity_poly.pdbx_strand_id
1 'polypeptide(L)'
;ILEGPPEETPGWHAGEMETAQMMAHDMSLVDMSRAVNDRAHAPAWMGSEFSKIDGTITVKFRGSENIYVPMEHHEYSDHATIGNPFRGTPEKGLALFEKEAEHLAAFINEVKKFPFKVKDEDRAFPERA
;
A
#
# COMPACT_ATOMS: atom_id res chain seq x y z
N ILE A 1 13.30 -7.31 5.60
CA ILE A 1 12.17 -8.27 5.70
C ILE A 1 11.63 -8.49 4.31
N LEU A 2 11.17 -7.43 3.62
CA LEU A 2 10.93 -7.48 2.18
C LEU A 2 12.25 -7.64 1.42
N GLU A 3 12.21 -8.38 0.33
CA GLU A 3 13.36 -8.67 -0.54
C GLU A 3 13.13 -8.24 -1.99
N GLY A 4 11.89 -7.95 -2.38
CA GLY A 4 11.55 -7.38 -3.67
C GLY A 4 12.26 -6.05 -3.88
N PRO A 5 12.90 -5.83 -5.05
CA PRO A 5 13.52 -4.55 -5.34
C PRO A 5 12.43 -3.48 -5.60
N PRO A 6 12.76 -2.17 -5.58
CA PRO A 6 11.77 -1.10 -5.76
C PRO A 6 10.92 -1.21 -7.03
N GLU A 7 11.48 -1.75 -8.11
CA GLU A 7 10.81 -1.99 -9.40
C GLU A 7 9.73 -3.09 -9.32
N GLU A 8 9.78 -3.93 -8.28
CA GLU A 8 8.74 -4.91 -7.97
C GLU A 8 7.68 -4.38 -7.00
N THR A 9 7.77 -3.10 -6.62
CA THR A 9 6.76 -2.41 -5.81
C THR A 9 6.29 -3.24 -4.60
N PRO A 10 7.20 -3.79 -3.77
CA PRO A 10 6.88 -4.86 -2.81
C PRO A 10 5.87 -4.46 -1.72
N GLY A 11 5.76 -3.16 -1.41
CA GLY A 11 4.82 -2.62 -0.42
C GLY A 11 3.62 -1.88 -1.02
N TRP A 12 3.37 -2.01 -2.32
CA TRP A 12 2.16 -1.50 -2.97
C TRP A 12 1.03 -2.54 -2.86
N HIS A 13 0.10 -2.55 -3.83
CA HIS A 13 -1.14 -3.30 -3.70
C HIS A 13 -1.00 -4.76 -4.13
N ALA A 14 -1.43 -5.70 -3.27
CA ALA A 14 -1.31 -7.15 -3.43
C ALA A 14 0.12 -7.62 -3.77
N GLY A 15 1.13 -6.85 -3.33
CA GLY A 15 2.55 -7.15 -3.50
C GLY A 15 3.07 -8.15 -2.46
N GLU A 16 4.40 -8.17 -2.28
CA GLU A 16 5.08 -9.05 -1.32
C GLU A 16 4.57 -8.84 0.12
N MET A 17 4.41 -7.58 0.55
CA MET A 17 4.04 -7.22 1.92
C MET A 17 2.63 -7.69 2.28
N GLU A 18 1.60 -7.23 1.54
CA GLU A 18 0.20 -7.54 1.84
C GLU A 18 -0.07 -9.05 1.71
N THR A 19 0.53 -9.71 0.71
CA THR A 19 0.41 -11.17 0.54
C THR A 19 1.02 -11.90 1.75
N ALA A 20 2.23 -11.54 2.17
CA ALA A 20 2.89 -12.14 3.32
C ALA A 20 2.07 -11.95 4.61
N GLN A 21 1.55 -10.75 4.85
CA GLN A 21 0.72 -10.43 6.01
C GLN A 21 -0.58 -11.22 6.02
N MET A 22 -1.27 -11.35 4.89
CA MET A 22 -2.47 -12.17 4.79
C MET A 22 -2.19 -13.65 5.00
N MET A 23 -1.08 -14.17 4.44
CA MET A 23 -0.64 -15.53 4.70
C MET A 23 -0.35 -15.80 6.19
N ALA A 24 0.27 -14.83 6.87
CA ALA A 24 0.53 -14.93 8.31
C ALA A 24 -0.74 -14.83 9.15
N HIS A 25 -1.72 -14.03 8.73
CA HIS A 25 -3.00 -13.86 9.41
C HIS A 25 -3.90 -15.09 9.23
N ASP A 26 -4.15 -15.48 7.97
CA ASP A 26 -5.00 -16.61 7.60
C ASP A 26 -4.70 -17.09 6.17
N MET A 27 -3.96 -18.21 6.08
CA MET A 27 -3.65 -18.86 4.80
C MET A 27 -4.88 -19.28 3.99
N SER A 28 -6.04 -19.52 4.62
CA SER A 28 -7.25 -19.95 3.90
C SER A 28 -7.86 -18.84 3.04
N LEU A 29 -7.47 -17.58 3.29
CA LEU A 29 -7.92 -16.40 2.53
C LEU A 29 -7.00 -16.09 1.33
N VAL A 30 -5.89 -16.81 1.15
CA VAL A 30 -4.90 -16.57 0.10
C VAL A 30 -4.86 -17.74 -0.87
N ASP A 31 -5.36 -17.53 -2.08
CA ASP A 31 -5.27 -18.49 -3.18
C ASP A 31 -4.15 -18.10 -4.15
N MET A 32 -2.94 -18.61 -3.90
CA MET A 32 -1.76 -18.33 -4.73
C MET A 32 -1.85 -18.89 -6.15
N SER A 33 -2.78 -19.80 -6.44
CA SER A 33 -2.99 -20.27 -7.83
C SER A 33 -3.58 -19.19 -8.72
N ARG A 34 -4.17 -18.15 -8.14
CA ARG A 34 -4.77 -16.98 -8.80
C ARG A 34 -3.90 -15.73 -8.73
N ALA A 35 -2.76 -15.79 -8.04
CA ALA A 35 -1.87 -14.65 -7.91
C ALA A 35 -1.25 -14.28 -9.26
N VAL A 36 -1.10 -12.98 -9.49
CA VAL A 36 -0.48 -12.43 -10.71
C VAL A 36 0.64 -11.49 -10.29
N ASN A 37 1.82 -11.63 -10.89
CA ASN A 37 2.91 -10.68 -10.75
C ASN A 37 2.71 -9.58 -11.79
N ASP A 38 2.23 -8.41 -11.36
CA ASP A 38 1.78 -7.35 -12.26
C ASP A 38 2.25 -5.96 -11.81
N ARG A 39 2.29 -5.00 -12.74
CA ARG A 39 2.77 -3.64 -12.49
C ARG A 39 1.75 -2.62 -12.97
N ALA A 40 1.77 -1.46 -12.32
CA ALA A 40 1.05 -0.32 -12.86
C ALA A 40 1.66 0.13 -14.18
N HIS A 41 0.82 0.65 -15.07
CA HIS A 41 1.22 1.25 -16.34
C HIS A 41 0.42 2.53 -16.58
N ALA A 42 0.88 3.40 -17.47
CA ALA A 42 0.04 4.54 -17.85
C ALA A 42 -1.21 4.03 -18.59
N PRO A 43 -2.37 4.68 -18.44
CA PRO A 43 -3.56 4.34 -19.21
C PRO A 43 -3.30 4.28 -20.71
N ALA A 44 -3.92 3.30 -21.38
CA ALA A 44 -3.70 3.05 -22.81
C ALA A 44 -4.12 4.22 -23.72
N TRP A 45 -5.02 5.09 -23.24
CA TRP A 45 -5.41 6.31 -23.94
C TRP A 45 -4.37 7.44 -23.83
N MET A 46 -3.39 7.32 -22.92
CA MET A 46 -2.25 8.22 -22.85
C MET A 46 -1.20 7.84 -23.90
N GLY A 47 -0.55 8.84 -24.49
CA GLY A 47 0.54 8.61 -25.44
C GLY A 47 1.82 8.06 -24.79
N SER A 48 2.80 7.72 -25.63
CA SER A 48 4.09 7.13 -25.19
C SER A 48 4.95 7.99 -24.26
N GLU A 49 4.67 9.29 -24.16
CA GLU A 49 5.37 10.21 -23.25
C GLU A 49 4.96 10.04 -21.78
N PHE A 50 3.94 9.21 -21.52
CA PHE A 50 3.40 8.94 -20.20
C PHE A 50 3.83 7.57 -19.69
N SER A 51 4.09 7.48 -18.39
CA SER A 51 4.37 6.22 -17.69
C SER A 51 3.83 6.28 -16.27
N LYS A 52 3.65 5.11 -15.67
CA LYS A 52 3.21 4.97 -14.28
C LYS A 52 3.91 3.76 -13.67
N ILE A 53 4.24 3.84 -12.39
CA ILE A 53 4.99 2.79 -11.69
C ILE A 53 4.31 2.29 -10.42
N ASP A 54 3.25 2.95 -9.97
CA ASP A 54 2.56 2.65 -8.72
C ASP A 54 1.08 3.04 -8.75
N GLY A 55 0.36 2.83 -7.65
CA GLY A 55 -1.06 3.17 -7.49
C GLY A 55 -1.35 4.61 -7.05
N THR A 56 -0.37 5.52 -7.11
CA THR A 56 -0.63 6.94 -6.82
C THR A 56 -1.63 7.54 -7.82
N ILE A 57 -2.08 8.75 -7.59
CA ILE A 57 -2.99 9.43 -8.52
C ILE A 57 -2.29 10.25 -9.61
N THR A 58 -0.96 10.21 -9.62
CA THR A 58 -0.13 10.93 -10.59
C THR A 58 0.31 10.01 -11.73
N VAL A 59 0.74 10.64 -12.80
CA VAL A 59 1.39 10.00 -13.95
C VAL A 59 2.71 10.72 -14.21
N LYS A 60 3.74 9.97 -14.65
CA LYS A 60 4.99 10.53 -15.12
C LYS A 60 4.81 11.02 -16.55
N PHE A 61 5.01 12.30 -16.78
CA PHE A 61 5.08 12.90 -18.11
C PHE A 61 6.52 13.36 -18.37
N ARG A 62 7.15 12.82 -19.43
CA ARG A 62 8.53 13.18 -19.83
C ARG A 62 9.55 13.08 -18.68
N GLY A 63 9.39 12.06 -17.83
CA GLY A 63 10.28 11.77 -16.69
C GLY A 63 9.95 12.49 -15.39
N SER A 64 8.94 13.36 -15.36
CA SER A 64 8.52 14.11 -14.15
C SER A 64 7.14 13.68 -13.68
N GLU A 65 6.97 13.53 -12.37
CA GLU A 65 5.72 13.14 -11.73
C GLU A 65 5.22 14.25 -10.79
N ASN A 66 4.30 15.08 -11.29
CA ASN A 66 3.82 16.25 -10.56
C ASN A 66 2.40 16.69 -10.97
N ILE A 67 1.71 15.91 -11.80
CA ILE A 67 0.39 16.24 -12.35
C ILE A 67 -0.60 15.17 -11.89
N TYR A 68 -1.66 15.61 -11.23
CA TYR A 68 -2.80 14.78 -10.87
C TYR A 68 -3.66 14.52 -12.09
N VAL A 69 -3.97 13.25 -12.36
CA VAL A 69 -4.89 12.88 -13.43
C VAL A 69 -5.93 11.94 -12.84
N PRO A 70 -7.23 12.25 -12.92
CA PRO A 70 -8.25 11.31 -12.51
C PRO A 70 -8.21 10.09 -13.43
N MET A 71 -8.03 8.91 -12.85
CA MET A 71 -7.96 7.63 -13.54
C MET A 71 -8.72 6.59 -12.70
N GLU A 72 -9.42 5.69 -13.35
CA GLU A 72 -9.99 4.49 -12.74
C GLU A 72 -8.90 3.41 -12.58
N HIS A 73 -9.02 2.57 -11.55
CA HIS A 73 -7.97 1.58 -11.24
C HIS A 73 -7.68 0.62 -12.40
N HIS A 74 -8.72 0.23 -13.14
CA HIS A 74 -8.58 -0.67 -14.29
C HIS A 74 -7.88 -0.02 -15.49
N GLU A 75 -7.72 1.30 -15.50
CA GLU A 75 -7.02 1.99 -16.58
C GLU A 75 -5.50 1.85 -16.46
N TYR A 76 -4.99 1.62 -15.25
CA TYR A 76 -3.54 1.56 -14.99
C TYR A 76 -3.06 0.26 -14.33
N SER A 77 -3.95 -0.69 -14.07
CA SER A 77 -3.62 -2.00 -13.52
C SER A 77 -4.66 -3.03 -13.96
N ASP A 78 -4.22 -4.04 -14.70
CA ASP A 78 -5.10 -5.05 -15.31
C ASP A 78 -5.68 -6.01 -14.27
N HIS A 79 -4.91 -6.36 -13.24
CA HIS A 79 -5.29 -7.36 -12.22
C HIS A 79 -5.55 -6.76 -10.83
N ALA A 80 -5.48 -5.43 -10.71
CA ALA A 80 -5.36 -4.69 -9.45
C ALA A 80 -4.06 -4.95 -8.66
N THR A 81 -3.31 -6.02 -8.95
CA THR A 81 -1.99 -6.23 -8.37
C THR A 81 -0.98 -5.21 -8.89
N ILE A 82 -0.25 -4.60 -7.97
CA ILE A 82 0.86 -3.68 -8.22
C ILE A 82 2.05 -4.19 -7.41
N GLY A 83 2.65 -5.29 -7.86
CA GLY A 83 3.84 -5.88 -7.27
C GLY A 83 3.98 -7.37 -7.51
N ASN A 84 4.87 -8.00 -6.74
CA ASN A 84 5.16 -9.43 -6.84
C ASN A 84 4.71 -10.20 -5.59
N PRO A 85 3.52 -10.85 -5.61
CA PRO A 85 3.02 -11.61 -4.47
C PRO A 85 3.82 -12.88 -4.18
N PHE A 86 4.55 -13.43 -5.16
CA PHE A 86 5.28 -14.70 -5.04
C PHE A 86 6.52 -14.63 -4.14
N ARG A 87 6.89 -13.44 -3.67
CA ARG A 87 7.95 -13.26 -2.67
C ARG A 87 7.45 -13.32 -1.23
N GLY A 88 6.12 -13.28 -1.04
CA GLY A 88 5.50 -13.30 0.27
C GLY A 88 5.60 -14.68 0.92
N THR A 89 5.87 -14.71 2.23
CA THR A 89 5.78 -15.92 3.05
C THR A 89 5.11 -15.60 4.39
N PRO A 90 4.48 -16.58 5.07
CA PRO A 90 3.92 -16.36 6.40
C PRO A 90 4.95 -15.81 7.41
N GLU A 91 6.20 -16.26 7.35
CA GLU A 91 7.26 -15.83 8.26
C GLU A 91 7.62 -14.36 8.05
N LYS A 92 7.67 -13.92 6.79
CA LYS A 92 7.84 -12.50 6.46
C LYS A 92 6.67 -11.69 7.00
N GLY A 93 5.43 -12.17 6.85
CA GLY A 93 4.23 -11.51 7.34
C GLY A 93 4.24 -11.31 8.85
N LEU A 94 4.61 -12.35 9.61
CA LEU A 94 4.74 -12.25 11.07
C LEU A 94 5.84 -11.24 11.46
N ALA A 95 6.99 -11.29 10.80
CA ALA A 95 8.07 -10.33 11.06
C ALA A 95 7.68 -8.88 10.73
N LEU A 96 6.87 -8.67 9.67
CA LEU A 96 6.31 -7.37 9.33
C LEU A 96 5.35 -6.89 10.43
N PHE A 97 4.40 -7.72 10.86
CA PHE A 97 3.47 -7.36 11.94
C PHE A 97 4.18 -6.94 13.22
N GLU A 98 5.21 -7.69 13.65
CA GLU A 98 6.00 -7.33 14.84
C GLU A 98 6.69 -5.97 14.66
N LYS A 99 7.28 -5.72 13.49
CA LYS A 99 7.99 -4.46 13.22
C LYS A 99 7.06 -3.26 13.13
N GLU A 100 5.91 -3.44 12.50
CA GLU A 100 4.86 -2.42 12.38
C GLU A 100 4.22 -2.13 13.73
N ALA A 101 3.93 -3.15 14.53
CA ALA A 101 3.40 -3.00 15.89
C ALA A 101 4.39 -2.25 16.80
N GLU A 102 5.68 -2.61 16.75
CA GLU A 102 6.75 -1.88 17.45
C GLU A 102 6.77 -0.41 17.04
N HIS A 103 6.75 -0.12 15.74
CA HIS A 103 6.81 1.23 15.21
C HIS A 103 5.57 2.06 15.60
N LEU A 104 4.37 1.48 15.49
CA LEU A 104 3.12 2.14 15.88
C LEU A 104 3.08 2.43 17.38
N ALA A 105 3.52 1.49 18.22
CA ALA A 105 3.61 1.70 19.66
C ALA A 105 4.58 2.84 20.01
N ALA A 106 5.74 2.90 19.35
CA ALA A 106 6.70 3.99 19.50
C ALA A 106 6.11 5.34 19.08
N PHE A 107 5.44 5.39 17.92
CA PHE A 107 4.76 6.59 17.43
C PHE A 107 3.71 7.09 18.43
N ILE A 108 2.85 6.20 18.95
CA ILE A 108 1.83 6.55 19.95
C ILE A 108 2.47 7.12 21.21
N ASN A 109 3.62 6.57 21.64
CA ASN A 109 4.33 7.09 22.81
C ASN A 109 4.90 8.49 22.60
N GLU A 110 5.30 8.85 21.37
CA GLU A 110 5.66 10.23 21.03
C GLU A 110 4.44 11.15 20.98
N VAL A 111 3.34 10.73 20.34
CA VAL A 111 2.10 11.52 20.26
C VAL A 111 1.54 11.86 21.64
N LYS A 112 1.61 10.92 22.60
CA LYS A 112 1.18 11.14 24.00
C LYS A 112 1.92 12.28 24.70
N LYS A 113 3.09 12.70 24.22
CA LYS A 113 3.87 13.80 24.79
C LYS A 113 3.41 15.17 24.30
N PHE A 114 2.57 15.23 23.26
CA PHE A 114 2.17 16.50 22.69
C PHE A 114 1.36 17.30 23.74
N PRO A 115 1.54 18.62 23.81
CA PRO A 115 0.91 19.43 24.86
C PRO A 115 -0.59 19.69 24.60
N PHE A 116 -1.14 19.24 23.48
CA PHE A 116 -2.55 19.46 23.14
C PHE A 116 -3.45 18.56 24.01
N LYS A 117 -4.50 19.15 24.59
CA LYS A 117 -5.53 18.43 25.34
C LYS A 117 -6.88 18.73 24.71
N VAL A 118 -7.52 17.69 24.17
CA VAL A 118 -8.91 17.76 23.74
C VAL A 118 -9.78 17.90 24.99
N LYS A 119 -10.68 18.89 25.01
CA LYS A 119 -11.61 19.12 26.14
C LYS A 119 -12.53 17.91 26.27
N ASP A 120 -12.93 17.59 27.50
CA ASP A 120 -13.80 16.43 27.73
C ASP A 120 -15.15 16.55 27.02
N GLU A 121 -15.67 17.78 26.89
CA GLU A 121 -16.89 18.10 26.13
C GLU A 121 -16.77 17.70 24.64
N ASP A 122 -15.60 17.94 24.03
CA ASP A 122 -15.34 17.62 22.61
C ASP A 122 -15.16 16.10 22.39
N ARG A 123 -14.80 15.34 23.44
CA ARG A 123 -14.65 13.88 23.39
C ARG A 123 -15.98 13.13 23.31
N ALA A 124 -17.09 13.79 23.66
CA ALA A 124 -18.43 13.22 23.57
C ALA A 124 -19.00 13.28 22.14
N PHE A 125 -18.29 13.91 21.19
CA PHE A 125 -18.75 14.15 19.82
C PHE A 125 -20.18 14.74 19.75
N PRO A 126 -20.47 15.87 20.43
CA PRO A 126 -21.83 16.42 20.54
C PRO A 126 -22.48 16.74 19.17
N GLU A 127 -21.68 17.03 18.15
CA GLU A 127 -22.12 17.30 16.77
C GLU A 127 -22.55 16.04 15.98
N ARG A 128 -22.44 14.84 16.58
CA ARG A 128 -22.90 13.57 15.96
C ARG A 128 -24.34 13.19 16.35
N ALA A 129 -25.04 14.03 17.10
CA ALA A 129 -26.42 13.85 17.51
C ALA A 129 -27.42 14.43 16.49
#